data_AF-I4HI22-F1
#
_entry.id   AF-I4HI22-F1
#
_cell.length_a   1.000
_cell.length_b   1.000
_cell.length_c   1.000
_cell.angle_alpha   90.00
_cell.angle_beta   90.00
_cell.angle_gamma   90.00
#
_symmetry.space_group_name_H-M   'P 1'
#
loop_
_entity.id
_entity.type
_entity.pdbx_description
1 polymer ?
#
loop_
_entity_poly.entity_id
_entity_poly.type
_entity_poly.pdbx_seq_one_letter_code
_entity_poly.pdbx_strand_id
1 'polypeptide(L)'
;MQCPPINSLARESVEVKEDNQFLGFQTHFAGSMDMYSNQDKVADYLRAHEGWFCRCAEPMKTLPFGDDGYIITIGKYGAFGYELEPKIAVVLDLPVNGVYHTRSVPIPDQPFLGYLVDYQAIMKLEEMPLSSPSREIEAIFRQQGRDIRLFSTLCDNFCLWNREMFTEKDF
;
A
#
# COMPACT_ATOMS: atom_id res chain seq x y z
N MET A 1 -60.72 -26.52 -14.72
CA MET A 1 -59.43 -26.91 -14.11
C MET A 1 -58.95 -25.73 -13.28
N GLN A 2 -59.06 -25.84 -11.96
CA GLN A 2 -58.70 -24.79 -11.00
C GLN A 2 -57.35 -25.19 -10.36
N CYS A 3 -56.36 -24.29 -10.36
CA CYS A 3 -55.12 -24.53 -9.60
C CYS A 3 -55.42 -24.52 -8.10
N PRO A 4 -54.82 -25.43 -7.30
CA PRO A 4 -54.99 -25.41 -5.86
C PRO A 4 -54.28 -24.18 -5.24
N PRO A 5 -54.78 -23.65 -4.12
CA PRO A 5 -54.12 -22.56 -3.42
C PRO A 5 -52.80 -23.08 -2.83
N ILE A 6 -51.73 -22.29 -2.99
CA ILE A 6 -50.45 -22.53 -2.33
C ILE A 6 -50.70 -22.26 -0.85
N ASN A 7 -50.97 -23.34 -0.12
CA ASN A 7 -51.15 -23.31 1.31
C ASN A 7 -49.82 -22.93 1.95
N SER A 8 -49.92 -22.00 2.90
CA SER A 8 -48.89 -21.49 3.81
C SER A 8 -47.78 -22.50 4.12
N LEU A 9 -46.63 -22.36 3.45
CA LEU A 9 -45.37 -22.70 4.11
C LEU A 9 -45.10 -21.52 5.03
N ALA A 10 -45.29 -21.76 6.33
CA ALA A 10 -44.86 -20.86 7.37
C ALA A 10 -43.45 -20.39 7.01
N ARG A 11 -43.31 -19.08 6.80
CA ARG A 11 -42.02 -18.43 6.63
C ARG A 11 -41.35 -18.53 7.98
N GLU A 12 -40.73 -19.68 8.23
CA GLU A 12 -39.89 -19.91 9.40
C GLU A 12 -38.84 -18.82 9.32
N SER A 13 -39.01 -17.82 10.18
CA SER A 13 -38.11 -16.71 10.31
C SER A 13 -36.88 -17.35 10.90
N VAL A 14 -35.90 -17.66 10.04
CA VAL A 14 -34.58 -18.02 10.53
C VAL A 14 -34.10 -16.78 11.27
N GLU A 15 -34.20 -16.80 12.59
CA GLU A 15 -33.48 -15.89 13.46
C GLU A 15 -32.00 -16.13 13.18
N VAL A 16 -31.45 -15.32 12.28
CA VAL A 16 -30.02 -15.20 12.10
C VAL A 16 -29.52 -14.60 13.42
N LYS A 17 -29.00 -15.46 14.30
CA LYS A 17 -28.15 -14.98 15.38
C LYS A 17 -27.02 -14.19 14.72
N GLU A 18 -26.97 -12.89 14.97
CA GLU A 18 -25.81 -12.07 14.66
C GLU A 18 -24.66 -12.49 15.60
N ASP A 19 -24.07 -13.65 15.32
CA ASP A 19 -22.70 -13.91 15.73
C ASP A 19 -21.85 -12.98 14.87
N ASN A 20 -21.46 -11.84 15.46
CA ASN A 20 -20.62 -10.83 14.83
C ASN A 20 -19.17 -11.34 14.73
N GLN A 21 -19.00 -12.50 14.09
CA GLN A 21 -17.73 -13.19 13.95
C GLN A 21 -16.99 -12.59 12.76
N PHE A 22 -16.03 -11.72 13.06
CA PHE A 22 -15.13 -11.18 12.04
C PHE A 22 -14.30 -12.31 11.42
N LEU A 23 -14.36 -12.42 10.09
CA LEU A 23 -13.42 -13.25 9.33
C LEU A 23 -12.13 -12.46 9.13
N GLY A 24 -11.06 -12.90 9.80
CA GLY A 24 -9.74 -12.28 9.71
C GLY A 24 -8.91 -12.86 8.57
N PHE A 25 -8.30 -11.98 7.77
CA PHE A 25 -7.25 -12.33 6.81
C PHE A 25 -5.98 -11.59 7.20
N GLN A 26 -4.86 -12.30 7.20
CA GLN A 26 -3.55 -11.73 7.48
C GLN A 26 -2.59 -12.07 6.36
N THR A 27 -1.81 -11.07 5.96
CA THR A 27 -0.73 -11.23 5.01
C THR A 27 0.53 -10.58 5.56
N HIS A 28 1.68 -11.09 5.12
CA HIS A 28 2.98 -10.49 5.36
C HIS A 28 3.77 -10.55 4.06
N PHE A 29 4.41 -9.44 3.72
CA PHE A 29 5.29 -9.35 2.56
C PHE A 29 6.61 -8.73 3.00
N ALA A 30 7.71 -9.21 2.43
CA ALA A 30 9.02 -8.61 2.57
C ALA A 30 9.62 -8.45 1.17
N GLY A 31 10.23 -7.30 0.92
CA GLY A 31 10.84 -6.97 -0.36
C GLY A 31 12.07 -6.09 -0.20
N SER A 32 12.76 -5.89 -1.31
CA SER A 32 13.84 -4.92 -1.42
C SER A 32 13.66 -4.10 -2.70
N MET A 33 14.13 -2.86 -2.67
CA MET A 33 14.15 -1.99 -3.85
C MET A 33 15.44 -1.20 -3.88
N ASP A 34 16.14 -1.31 -5.00
CA ASP A 34 17.42 -0.66 -5.20
C ASP A 34 17.24 0.75 -5.77
N MET A 35 17.91 1.72 -5.14
CA MET A 35 17.96 3.12 -5.53
C MET A 35 19.39 3.55 -5.79
N TYR A 36 19.60 4.21 -6.93
CA TYR A 36 20.91 4.60 -7.44
C TYR A 36 21.14 6.10 -7.23
N SER A 37 21.45 6.48 -6.00
CA SER A 37 21.76 7.88 -5.62
C SER A 37 22.48 7.90 -4.28
N ASN A 38 22.84 9.07 -3.75
CA ASN A 38 23.36 9.15 -2.38
C ASN A 38 22.20 9.12 -1.35
N GLN A 39 22.50 8.76 -0.10
CA GLN A 39 21.49 8.56 0.95
C GLN A 39 20.60 9.77 1.14
N ASP A 40 21.20 10.96 1.18
CA ASP A 40 20.49 12.22 1.43
C ASP A 40 19.49 12.51 0.32
N LYS A 41 19.89 12.35 -0.95
CA LYS A 41 19.00 12.52 -2.10
C LYS A 41 17.86 11.51 -2.10
N VAL A 42 18.14 10.26 -1.74
CA VAL A 42 17.10 9.24 -1.61
C VAL A 42 16.13 9.61 -0.50
N ALA A 43 16.62 10.04 0.66
CA ALA A 43 15.78 10.46 1.77
C ALA A 43 14.94 11.70 1.43
N ASP A 44 15.50 12.68 0.72
CA ASP A 44 14.78 13.86 0.27
C ASP A 44 13.69 13.51 -0.74
N TYR A 45 13.97 12.59 -1.67
CA TYR A 45 12.97 12.07 -2.59
C TYR A 45 11.82 11.39 -1.84
N LEU A 46 12.14 10.50 -0.89
CA LEU A 46 11.14 9.79 -0.09
C LEU A 46 10.30 10.74 0.77
N ARG A 47 10.89 11.83 1.29
CA ARG A 47 10.18 12.86 2.06
C ARG A 47 9.23 13.68 1.19
N ALA A 48 9.52 13.84 -0.11
CA ALA A 48 8.66 14.55 -1.05
C ALA A 48 7.48 13.70 -1.56
N HIS A 49 6.96 12.78 -0.74
CA HIS A 49 5.97 11.79 -1.15
C HIS A 49 4.65 12.39 -1.61
N GLU A 50 4.24 13.54 -1.08
CA GLU A 50 3.09 14.31 -1.60
C GLU A 50 3.19 14.55 -3.11
N GLY A 51 4.41 14.71 -3.60
CA GLY A 51 4.73 15.06 -4.98
C GLY A 51 4.72 13.88 -5.93
N TRP A 52 4.63 12.63 -5.47
CA TRP A 52 4.66 11.46 -6.37
C TRP A 52 3.77 10.28 -5.94
N PHE A 53 3.38 10.14 -4.66
CA PHE A 53 2.72 8.94 -4.13
C PHE A 53 1.44 8.58 -4.88
N CYS A 54 0.53 9.53 -5.05
CA CYS A 54 -0.74 9.30 -5.74
C CYS A 54 -0.56 8.84 -7.19
N ARG A 55 0.51 9.28 -7.87
CA ARG A 55 0.80 8.84 -9.25
C ARG A 55 1.27 7.39 -9.27
N CYS A 56 2.08 7.00 -8.31
CA CYS A 56 2.71 5.69 -8.28
C CYS A 56 1.79 4.59 -7.73
N ALA A 57 0.75 4.98 -6.98
CA ALA A 57 -0.26 4.07 -6.46
C ALA A 57 -1.25 3.56 -7.53
N GLU A 58 -1.20 4.06 -8.76
CA GLU A 58 -1.96 3.50 -9.89
C GLU A 58 -1.70 1.99 -10.03
N PRO A 59 -2.74 1.16 -10.25
CA PRO A 59 -4.10 1.53 -10.65
C PRO A 59 -5.06 1.81 -9.47
N MET A 60 -4.59 1.85 -8.22
CA MET A 60 -5.43 2.17 -7.06
C MET A 60 -5.77 3.67 -7.06
N LYS A 61 -7.02 4.01 -6.74
CA LYS A 61 -7.42 5.42 -6.60
C LYS A 61 -6.90 5.95 -5.27
N THR A 62 -6.11 7.02 -5.33
CA THR A 62 -5.44 7.57 -4.16
C THR A 62 -5.76 9.05 -3.99
N LEU A 63 -6.08 9.46 -2.76
CA LEU A 63 -6.35 10.84 -2.39
C LEU A 63 -5.41 11.25 -1.23
N PRO A 64 -4.83 12.45 -1.26
CA PRO A 64 -4.11 12.99 -0.10
C PRO A 64 -5.00 13.05 1.15
N PHE A 65 -4.40 12.83 2.31
CA PHE A 65 -5.06 12.81 3.61
C PHE A 65 -4.15 13.43 4.68
N GLY A 66 -4.43 14.69 5.04
CA GLY A 66 -3.49 15.48 5.85
C GLY A 66 -2.20 15.76 5.09
N ASP A 67 -1.14 16.08 5.84
CA ASP A 67 0.17 16.41 5.26
C ASP A 67 0.97 15.14 4.87
N ASP A 68 0.82 14.09 5.68
CA ASP A 68 1.66 12.87 5.58
C ASP A 68 0.87 11.59 5.27
N GLY A 69 -0.38 11.70 4.82
CA GLY A 69 -1.25 10.55 4.65
C GLY A 69 -1.97 10.45 3.32
N TYR A 70 -2.54 9.28 3.07
CA TYR A 70 -3.29 8.97 1.87
C TYR A 70 -4.48 8.06 2.16
N ILE A 71 -5.62 8.33 1.52
CA ILE A 71 -6.73 7.38 1.40
C ILE A 71 -6.57 6.62 0.09
N ILE A 72 -6.39 5.32 0.19
CA ILE A 72 -6.19 4.41 -0.95
C ILE A 72 -7.45 3.56 -1.09
N THR A 73 -8.06 3.61 -2.26
CA THR A 73 -9.15 2.70 -2.66
C THR A 73 -8.54 1.55 -3.44
N ILE A 74 -8.57 0.36 -2.86
CA ILE A 74 -7.84 -0.82 -3.38
C ILE A 74 -8.46 -1.30 -4.70
N GLY A 75 -9.79 -1.31 -4.78
CA GLY A 75 -10.54 -1.78 -5.94
C GLY A 75 -11.93 -2.27 -5.55
N LYS A 76 -12.70 -2.75 -6.53
CA LYS A 76 -14.03 -3.34 -6.31
C LYS A 76 -13.92 -4.86 -6.25
N TYR A 77 -14.42 -5.45 -5.18
CA TYR A 77 -14.41 -6.89 -4.93
C TYR A 77 -15.82 -7.35 -4.61
N GLY A 78 -16.20 -8.53 -5.09
CA GLY A 78 -17.50 -9.08 -4.77
C GLY A 78 -17.56 -10.59 -4.91
N ALA A 79 -18.37 -11.22 -4.07
CA ALA A 79 -18.66 -12.64 -4.07
C ALA A 79 -20.05 -12.89 -3.47
N PHE A 80 -20.76 -13.90 -3.97
CA PHE A 80 -22.07 -14.33 -3.44
C PHE A 80 -23.11 -13.22 -3.26
N GLY A 81 -23.13 -12.22 -4.17
CA GLY A 81 -24.09 -11.11 -4.13
C GLY A 81 -23.72 -9.97 -3.18
N TYR A 82 -22.53 -10.02 -2.57
CA TYR A 82 -21.95 -8.91 -1.83
C TYR A 82 -20.88 -8.22 -2.68
N GLU A 83 -20.90 -6.89 -2.72
CA GLU A 83 -19.89 -6.06 -3.36
C GLU A 83 -19.33 -5.04 -2.36
N LEU A 84 -18.02 -4.87 -2.37
CA LEU A 84 -17.28 -3.96 -1.50
C LEU A 84 -16.19 -3.24 -2.30
N GLU A 85 -15.96 -1.98 -2.00
CA GLU A 85 -14.83 -1.22 -2.51
C GLU A 85 -13.95 -0.80 -1.31
N PRO A 86 -12.98 -1.63 -0.88
CA PRO A 86 -12.19 -1.37 0.32
C PRO A 86 -11.34 -0.11 0.18
N LYS A 87 -11.25 0.61 1.28
CA LYS A 87 -10.49 1.83 1.47
C LYS A 87 -9.64 1.69 2.72
N ILE A 88 -8.45 2.26 2.65
CA ILE A 88 -7.53 2.34 3.77
C ILE A 88 -6.99 3.77 3.83
N ALA A 89 -7.05 4.41 5.00
CA ALA A 89 -6.24 5.59 5.26
C ALA A 89 -4.91 5.15 5.87
N VAL A 90 -3.81 5.62 5.30
CA VAL A 90 -2.46 5.39 5.80
C VAL A 90 -1.77 6.71 6.09
N VAL A 91 -0.90 6.73 7.08
CA VAL A 91 -0.01 7.86 7.39
C VAL A 91 1.43 7.35 7.35
N LEU A 92 2.30 8.13 6.70
CA LEU A 92 3.74 7.94 6.66
C LEU A 92 4.34 8.76 7.80
N ASP A 93 4.92 8.11 8.80
CA ASP A 93 5.52 8.83 9.91
C ASP A 93 6.86 9.45 9.49
N LEU A 94 7.25 10.55 10.15
CA LEU A 94 8.56 11.18 9.94
C LEU A 94 9.68 10.16 10.16
N PRO A 95 10.64 10.04 9.21
CA PRO A 95 11.67 9.02 9.32
C PRO A 95 12.65 9.30 10.45
N VAL A 96 13.05 8.25 11.16
CA VAL A 96 14.05 8.30 12.23
C VAL A 96 15.21 7.38 11.87
N ASN A 97 16.42 7.94 11.75
CA ASN A 97 17.64 7.19 11.40
C ASN A 97 17.50 6.32 10.13
N GLY A 98 16.83 6.84 9.10
CA GLY A 98 16.61 6.12 7.84
C GLY A 98 15.55 5.01 7.90
N VAL A 99 14.80 4.93 9.01
CA VAL A 99 13.66 4.02 9.18
C VAL A 99 12.37 4.81 8.98
N TYR A 100 11.55 4.34 8.07
CA TYR A 100 10.26 4.91 7.69
C TYR A 100 9.17 3.97 8.15
N HIS A 101 8.14 4.51 8.79
CA HIS A 101 6.98 3.76 9.22
C HIS A 101 5.76 4.20 8.44
N THR A 102 4.88 3.25 8.14
CA THR A 102 3.57 3.55 7.57
C THR A 102 2.54 2.68 8.27
N ARG A 103 1.41 3.29 8.62
CA ARG A 103 0.39 2.64 9.43
C ARG A 103 -1.01 3.08 9.05
N SER A 104 -1.99 2.19 9.20
CA SER A 104 -3.38 2.58 9.01
C SER A 104 -3.87 3.52 10.11
N VAL A 105 -4.80 4.40 9.75
CA VAL A 105 -5.56 5.23 10.67
C VAL A 105 -7.05 5.15 10.32
N PRO A 106 -7.96 5.45 11.26
CA PRO A 106 -9.38 5.54 10.93
C PRO A 106 -9.64 6.59 9.85
N ILE A 107 -10.50 6.26 8.88
CA ILE A 107 -10.95 7.24 7.89
C ILE A 107 -11.99 8.15 8.58
N PRO A 108 -11.82 9.49 8.59
CA PRO A 108 -12.77 10.38 9.24
C PRO A 108 -14.16 10.31 8.63
N ASP A 109 -15.17 10.54 9.47
CA ASP A 109 -16.58 10.70 9.08
C ASP A 109 -17.18 9.53 8.27
N GLN A 110 -16.51 8.38 8.20
CA GLN A 110 -17.06 7.19 7.55
C GLN A 110 -17.79 6.28 8.54
N PRO A 111 -19.02 5.84 8.21
CA PRO A 111 -19.68 4.79 8.96
C PRO A 111 -18.88 3.48 8.83
N PHE A 112 -19.05 2.57 9.79
CA PHE A 112 -18.44 1.25 9.74
C PHE A 112 -18.78 0.54 8.41
N LEU A 113 -17.74 0.21 7.64
CA LEU A 113 -17.87 -0.29 6.26
C LEU A 113 -18.00 -1.82 6.18
N GLY A 114 -18.19 -2.51 7.30
CA GLY A 114 -18.25 -3.98 7.35
C GLY A 114 -16.88 -4.67 7.38
N TYR A 115 -15.79 -3.90 7.46
CA TYR A 115 -14.43 -4.43 7.59
C TYR A 115 -13.56 -3.51 8.45
N LEU A 116 -12.48 -4.07 8.99
CA LEU A 116 -11.43 -3.36 9.70
C LEU A 116 -10.10 -3.62 9.01
N VAL A 117 -9.24 -2.61 8.96
CA VAL A 117 -7.91 -2.71 8.37
C VAL A 117 -6.87 -2.30 9.40
N ASP A 118 -6.04 -3.27 9.78
CA ASP A 118 -4.80 -3.02 10.52
C ASP A 118 -3.63 -3.24 9.56
N TYR A 119 -2.96 -2.15 9.21
CA TYR A 119 -1.82 -2.15 8.32
C TYR A 119 -0.64 -1.50 9.02
N GLN A 120 0.50 -2.19 9.00
CA GLN A 120 1.76 -1.70 9.52
C GLN A 120 2.86 -2.09 8.54
N ALA A 121 3.71 -1.14 8.19
CA ALA A 121 4.85 -1.34 7.31
C ALA A 121 6.06 -0.57 7.80
N ILE A 122 7.22 -1.14 7.55
CA ILE A 122 8.53 -0.57 7.89
C ILE A 122 9.39 -0.62 6.64
N MET A 123 10.01 0.51 6.32
CA MET A 123 11.02 0.59 5.28
C MET A 123 12.32 1.11 5.89
N LYS A 124 13.42 0.41 5.67
CA LYS A 124 14.76 0.85 6.12
C LYS A 124 15.63 1.15 4.92
N LEU A 125 16.15 2.37 4.87
CA LEU A 125 17.11 2.79 3.87
C LEU A 125 18.52 2.32 4.29
N GLU A 126 19.06 1.32 3.60
CA GLU A 126 20.40 0.78 3.87
C GLU A 126 21.35 1.03 2.69
N GLU A 127 22.58 1.45 3.00
CA GLU A 127 23.64 1.54 2.01
C GLU A 127 24.14 0.14 1.66
N MET A 128 24.15 -0.18 0.38
CA MET A 128 24.66 -1.42 -0.16
C MET A 128 26.08 -1.22 -0.69
N PRO A 129 27.02 -2.13 -0.37
CA PRO A 129 28.34 -2.11 -1.00
C PRO A 129 28.19 -2.33 -2.52
N LEU A 130 28.95 -1.58 -3.31
CA LEU A 130 28.98 -1.58 -4.77
C LEU A 130 29.45 -2.91 -5.42
N SER A 131 29.42 -4.04 -4.70
CA SER A 131 29.86 -5.33 -5.23
C SER A 131 28.87 -5.95 -6.24
N SER A 132 27.68 -5.37 -6.45
CA SER A 132 26.71 -5.90 -7.42
C SER A 132 25.74 -4.90 -8.09
N PRO A 133 26.13 -3.69 -8.54
CA PRO A 133 25.42 -3.11 -9.67
C PRO A 133 25.67 -4.01 -10.90
N SER A 134 24.68 -4.18 -11.79
CA SER A 134 25.01 -4.64 -13.13
C SER A 134 26.10 -3.69 -13.68
N ARG A 135 27.23 -4.23 -14.12
CA ARG A 135 28.41 -3.47 -14.59
C ARG A 135 28.08 -2.33 -15.57
N GLU A 136 26.95 -2.48 -16.26
CA GLU A 136 26.36 -1.53 -17.19
C GLU A 136 25.88 -0.24 -16.51
N ILE A 137 25.23 -0.33 -15.34
CA ILE A 137 24.77 0.85 -14.58
C ILE A 137 25.97 1.62 -14.05
N GLU A 138 26.96 0.93 -13.48
CA GLU A 138 28.18 1.59 -12.98
C GLU A 138 28.91 2.38 -14.09
N ALA A 139 28.95 1.84 -15.33
CA ALA A 139 29.59 2.48 -16.47
C ALA A 139 28.86 3.76 -16.93
N ILE A 140 27.53 3.77 -16.97
CA ILE A 140 26.72 4.93 -17.39
C ILE A 140 26.95 6.12 -16.45
N PHE A 141 26.92 5.89 -15.14
CA PHE A 141 27.08 6.96 -14.16
C PHE A 141 28.53 7.44 -14.02
N ARG A 142 29.52 6.56 -14.18
CA ARG A 142 30.93 6.97 -14.28
C ARG A 142 31.16 7.90 -15.47
N GLN A 143 30.50 7.66 -16.62
CA GLN A 143 30.56 8.57 -17.77
C GLN A 143 29.95 9.95 -17.46
N GLN A 144 29.01 10.02 -16.51
CA GLN A 144 28.39 11.27 -16.05
C GLN A 144 29.14 11.95 -14.88
N GLY A 145 30.27 11.42 -14.43
CA GLY A 145 31.08 11.99 -13.35
C GLY A 145 30.41 11.94 -11.96
N ARG A 146 29.46 11.02 -11.75
CA ARG A 146 28.74 10.87 -10.48
C ARG A 146 29.29 9.67 -9.69
N ASP A 147 29.54 9.88 -8.39
CA ASP A 147 29.89 8.80 -7.45
C ASP A 147 28.60 8.09 -7.01
N ILE A 148 28.40 6.83 -7.40
CA ILE A 148 27.20 6.06 -7.01
C ILE A 148 27.46 5.40 -5.67
N ARG A 149 26.46 5.44 -4.79
CA ARG A 149 26.24 4.43 -3.76
C ARG A 149 24.92 3.73 -4.10
N LEU A 150 24.89 2.42 -3.99
CA LEU A 150 23.65 1.66 -4.14
C LEU A 150 22.94 1.71 -2.79
N PHE A 151 21.67 2.04 -2.75
CA PHE A 151 20.87 1.90 -1.54
C PHE A 151 19.78 0.88 -1.79
N SER A 152 19.57 -0.03 -0.85
CA SER A 152 18.40 -0.91 -0.90
C SER A 152 17.46 -0.50 0.21
N THR A 153 16.19 -0.33 -0.12
CA THR A 153 15.15 -0.23 0.90
C THR A 153 14.68 -1.63 1.24
N LEU A 154 15.01 -2.13 2.42
CA LEU A 154 14.36 -3.32 2.97
C LEU A 154 12.96 -2.92 3.41
N CYS A 155 11.98 -3.60 2.86
CA CYS A 155 10.57 -3.23 2.90
C CYS A 155 9.77 -4.37 3.51
N ASP A 156 9.32 -4.22 4.76
CA ASP A 156 8.37 -5.12 5.40
C ASP A 156 6.95 -4.52 5.27
N ASN A 157 6.07 -5.26 4.61
CA ASN A 157 4.69 -4.88 4.23
C ASN A 157 4.58 -3.61 3.39
N PHE A 158 5.69 -3.07 2.90
CA PHE A 158 5.78 -1.82 2.16
C PHE A 158 5.51 -2.05 0.64
N CYS A 159 4.37 -2.68 0.31
CA CYS A 159 4.00 -3.07 -1.06
C CYS A 159 3.30 -1.96 -1.85
N LEU A 160 3.03 -0.81 -1.23
CA LEU A 160 2.28 0.29 -1.86
C LEU A 160 3.12 1.08 -2.90
N TRP A 161 4.36 0.66 -3.13
CA TRP A 161 5.36 1.36 -3.90
C TRP A 161 5.64 0.54 -5.14
N ASN A 162 5.15 1.04 -6.27
CA ASN A 162 5.22 0.32 -7.53
C ASN A 162 6.68 0.24 -8.02
N ARG A 163 7.10 -0.87 -8.61
CA ARG A 163 8.50 -1.06 -9.06
C ARG A 163 8.92 -0.04 -10.13
N GLU A 164 7.94 0.53 -10.85
CA GLU A 164 8.14 1.53 -11.91
C GLU A 164 8.47 2.94 -11.41
N MET A 165 8.33 3.17 -10.09
CA MET A 165 8.39 4.46 -9.39
C MET A 165 9.76 5.17 -9.41
N PHE A 166 10.81 4.55 -9.96
CA PHE A 166 12.18 5.05 -9.86
C PHE A 166 12.99 4.94 -11.16
N THR A 167 12.33 4.76 -12.30
CA THR A 167 13.02 4.71 -13.61
C THR A 167 13.24 6.12 -14.16
N GLU A 168 14.45 6.66 -13.90
CA GLU A 168 15.14 7.82 -14.52
C GLU A 168 14.45 9.19 -14.66
N LYS A 169 13.12 9.31 -14.63
CA LYS A 169 12.43 10.59 -14.85
C LYS A 169 12.46 11.53 -13.65
N ASP A 170 12.81 11.02 -12.47
CA ASP A 170 12.73 11.75 -11.21
C ASP A 170 14.12 12.03 -10.57
N PHE A 171 15.24 11.78 -11.26
CA PHE A 171 16.63 11.98 -10.76
C PHE A 171 17.58 12.73 -11.71
#